data_AF-A0A0M2CQN3-F1
#
_entry.id   AF-A0A0M2CQN3-F1
#
_cell.length_a   1.000
_cell.length_b   1.000
_cell.length_c   1.000
_cell.angle_alpha   90.00
_cell.angle_beta   90.00
_cell.angle_gamma   90.00
#
_symmetry.space_group_name_H-M   'P 1'
#
loop_
_entity.id
_entity.type
_entity.pdbx_description
1 polymer ?
#
loop_
_entity_poly.entity_id
_entity_poly.type
_entity_poly.pdbx_seq_one_letter_code
_entity_poly.pdbx_strand_id
1 'polypeptide(L)'
;DLRWALRRGVDLIALSFVRDAKDIVRVHEIMDEEGRRLPVIAKIEKPQAVDALHEIIDAFDGIMVARGDLGVELPLEQVPIVQKRAIELARRWAKPVIVATQVLESMIDSPRPTRAEASDCANAVLDGADAVMLSGETSVGKYPIETIETMARIIEATESQAL
;
A
#
# COMPACT_ATOMS: atom_id res chain seq x y z
N ASP A 1 -13.85 -13.23 -7.18
CA ASP A 1 -13.66 -11.77 -7.34
C ASP A 1 -12.86 -11.39 -8.58
N LEU A 2 -11.67 -11.95 -8.80
CA LEU A 2 -10.82 -11.60 -9.94
C LEU A 2 -11.54 -11.63 -11.32
N ARG A 3 -12.17 -12.74 -11.71
CA ARG A 3 -12.94 -12.82 -12.98
C ARG A 3 -14.04 -11.76 -13.07
N TRP A 4 -14.71 -11.49 -11.95
CA TRP A 4 -15.75 -10.45 -11.89
C TRP A 4 -15.14 -9.06 -12.11
N ALA A 5 -14.04 -8.75 -11.43
CA ALA A 5 -13.33 -7.47 -11.54
C ALA A 5 -12.80 -7.22 -12.97
N LEU A 6 -12.22 -8.25 -13.59
CA LEU A 6 -11.73 -8.18 -14.99
C LEU A 6 -12.85 -7.82 -15.98
N ARG A 7 -14.06 -8.36 -15.78
CA ARG A 7 -15.24 -8.05 -16.61
C ARG A 7 -15.83 -6.66 -16.32
N ARG A 8 -15.46 -6.03 -15.20
CA ARG A 8 -15.96 -4.70 -14.79
C ARG A 8 -15.04 -3.55 -15.16
N GLY A 9 -13.90 -3.82 -15.78
CA GLY A 9 -13.06 -2.75 -16.30
C GLY A 9 -12.01 -2.21 -15.34
N VAL A 10 -11.71 -2.87 -14.21
CA VAL A 10 -10.70 -2.37 -13.25
C VAL A 10 -9.31 -2.26 -13.88
N ASP A 11 -8.48 -1.37 -13.34
CA ASP A 11 -7.15 -1.06 -13.90
C ASP A 11 -6.00 -1.80 -13.20
N LEU A 12 -6.20 -2.20 -11.94
CA LEU A 12 -5.18 -2.87 -11.12
C LEU A 12 -5.83 -3.87 -10.17
N ILE A 13 -5.06 -4.88 -9.74
CA ILE A 13 -5.47 -5.88 -8.75
C ILE A 13 -4.52 -5.81 -7.55
N ALA A 14 -5.05 -5.62 -6.34
CA ALA A 14 -4.27 -5.81 -5.11
C ALA A 14 -4.51 -7.22 -4.55
N LEU A 15 -3.48 -8.07 -4.58
CA LEU A 15 -3.55 -9.44 -4.06
C LEU A 15 -3.27 -9.43 -2.55
N SER A 16 -4.25 -9.88 -1.77
CA SER A 16 -4.11 -10.00 -0.31
C SER A 16 -3.40 -11.29 0.09
N PHE A 17 -2.75 -11.24 1.25
CA PHE A 17 -2.11 -12.31 1.98
C PHE A 17 -1.04 -13.05 1.19
N VAL A 18 -0.31 -12.30 0.35
CA VAL A 18 0.86 -12.82 -0.36
C VAL A 18 1.86 -13.33 0.67
N ARG A 19 2.48 -14.47 0.38
CA ARG A 19 3.50 -15.14 1.20
C ARG A 19 4.78 -15.37 0.43
N ASP A 20 4.68 -15.63 -0.87
CA ASP A 20 5.83 -15.88 -1.74
C ASP A 20 5.55 -15.45 -3.19
N ALA A 21 6.58 -15.52 -4.04
CA ALA A 21 6.48 -15.13 -5.44
C ALA A 21 5.49 -15.97 -6.26
N LYS A 22 5.13 -17.20 -5.84
CA LYS A 22 4.28 -18.11 -6.61
C LYS A 22 2.80 -17.75 -6.48
N ASP A 23 2.42 -16.95 -5.50
CA ASP A 23 1.03 -16.51 -5.34
C ASP A 23 0.49 -15.76 -6.57
N ILE A 24 1.37 -15.14 -7.36
CA ILE A 24 0.99 -14.50 -8.64
C ILE A 24 0.52 -15.51 -9.68
N VAL A 25 0.99 -16.76 -9.64
CA VAL A 25 0.77 -17.75 -10.70
C VAL A 25 -0.72 -18.00 -10.90
N ARG A 26 -1.46 -18.19 -9.81
CA ARG A 26 -2.90 -18.46 -9.91
C ARG A 26 -3.69 -17.23 -10.37
N VAL A 27 -3.30 -16.04 -9.94
CA VAL A 27 -3.87 -14.78 -10.47
C VAL A 27 -3.64 -14.72 -11.97
N HIS A 28 -2.43 -15.08 -12.40
CA HIS A 28 -2.06 -15.06 -13.78
C HIS A 28 -2.85 -16.09 -14.62
N GLU A 29 -2.97 -17.33 -14.20
CA GLU A 29 -3.78 -18.33 -14.93
C GLU A 29 -5.22 -17.84 -15.16
N ILE A 30 -5.85 -17.26 -14.13
CA ILE A 30 -7.24 -16.77 -14.23
C ILE A 30 -7.36 -15.60 -15.22
N MET A 31 -6.38 -14.70 -15.23
CA MET A 31 -6.33 -13.58 -16.18
C MET A 31 -6.14 -14.06 -17.63
N ASP A 32 -5.35 -15.12 -17.87
CA ASP A 32 -5.21 -15.72 -19.21
C ASP A 32 -6.51 -16.40 -19.66
N GLU A 33 -7.19 -17.11 -18.76
CA GLU A 33 -8.51 -17.71 -19.04
C GLU A 33 -9.55 -16.64 -19.47
N GLU A 34 -9.48 -15.43 -18.90
CA GLU A 34 -10.36 -14.30 -19.25
C GLU A 34 -9.80 -13.43 -20.39
N GLY A 35 -8.60 -13.73 -20.92
CA GLY A 35 -7.97 -12.98 -22.01
C GLY A 35 -7.58 -11.54 -21.66
N ARG A 36 -7.38 -11.23 -20.37
CA ARG A 36 -7.05 -9.88 -19.89
C ARG A 36 -6.06 -9.92 -18.74
N ARG A 37 -4.86 -9.37 -18.97
CA ARG A 37 -3.81 -9.15 -17.97
C ARG A 37 -3.87 -7.73 -17.43
N LEU A 38 -3.74 -7.56 -16.12
CA LEU A 38 -3.66 -6.28 -15.43
C LEU A 38 -2.47 -6.28 -14.47
N PRO A 39 -1.91 -5.10 -14.13
CA PRO A 39 -0.94 -4.98 -13.07
C PRO A 39 -1.44 -5.56 -11.74
N VAL A 40 -0.59 -6.33 -11.07
CA VAL A 40 -0.87 -6.92 -9.76
C VAL A 40 0.06 -6.35 -8.69
N ILE A 41 -0.55 -5.77 -7.65
CA ILE A 41 0.11 -5.24 -6.46
C ILE A 41 0.08 -6.31 -5.37
N ALA A 42 1.24 -6.77 -4.89
CA ALA A 42 1.31 -7.67 -3.74
C ALA A 42 1.10 -6.89 -2.43
N LYS A 43 0.13 -7.30 -1.60
CA LYS A 43 0.01 -6.77 -0.23
C LYS A 43 1.01 -7.49 0.68
N ILE A 44 1.95 -6.75 1.22
CA ILE A 44 2.94 -7.19 2.19
C ILE A 44 2.32 -7.07 3.58
N GLU A 45 1.77 -8.19 4.06
CA GLU A 45 1.01 -8.25 5.31
C GLU A 45 1.23 -9.53 6.11
N LYS A 46 2.11 -10.41 5.63
CA LYS A 46 2.47 -11.67 6.29
C LYS A 46 3.97 -11.72 6.55
N PRO A 47 4.42 -12.33 7.67
CA PRO A 47 5.85 -12.46 7.97
C PRO A 47 6.61 -13.15 6.83
N GLN A 48 6.00 -14.15 6.20
CA GLN A 48 6.58 -14.85 5.05
C GLN A 48 6.86 -13.91 3.87
N ALA A 49 5.97 -12.93 3.60
CA ALA A 49 6.22 -11.95 2.55
C ALA A 49 7.34 -10.97 2.89
N VAL A 50 7.57 -10.69 4.17
CA VAL A 50 8.71 -9.87 4.61
C VAL A 50 10.03 -10.61 4.38
N ASP A 51 10.04 -11.91 4.63
CA ASP A 51 11.20 -12.78 4.37
C ASP A 51 11.45 -12.94 2.86
N ALA A 52 10.39 -13.16 2.08
CA ALA A 52 10.39 -13.36 0.63
C ALA A 52 10.32 -12.05 -0.19
N LEU A 53 10.57 -10.90 0.43
CA LEU A 53 10.28 -9.59 -0.16
C LEU A 53 10.96 -9.36 -1.52
N HIS A 54 12.20 -9.83 -1.69
CA HIS A 54 12.93 -9.70 -2.95
C HIS A 54 12.26 -10.44 -4.12
N GLU A 55 11.90 -11.71 -3.93
CA GLU A 55 11.28 -12.52 -4.97
C GLU A 55 9.85 -12.05 -5.28
N ILE A 56 9.14 -11.54 -4.28
CA ILE A 56 7.81 -10.95 -4.49
C ILE A 56 7.92 -9.67 -5.33
N ILE A 57 8.85 -8.77 -5.03
CA ILE A 57 9.02 -7.53 -5.81
C ILE A 57 9.41 -7.84 -7.26
N ASP A 58 10.24 -8.86 -7.50
CA ASP A 58 10.61 -9.29 -8.85
C ASP A 58 9.40 -9.84 -9.64
N ALA A 59 8.58 -10.67 -8.99
CA ALA A 59 7.46 -11.36 -9.62
C ALA A 59 6.19 -10.50 -9.83
N PHE A 60 5.96 -9.49 -8.99
CA PHE A 60 4.76 -8.64 -9.04
C PHE A 60 5.02 -7.30 -9.74
N ASP A 61 3.96 -6.60 -10.14
CA ASP A 61 4.07 -5.30 -10.83
C ASP A 61 4.32 -4.15 -9.87
N GLY A 62 3.97 -4.32 -8.60
CA GLY A 62 4.22 -3.38 -7.51
C GLY A 62 3.89 -4.02 -6.16
N ILE A 63 4.07 -3.26 -5.08
CA ILE A 63 3.78 -3.73 -3.72
C ILE A 63 2.96 -2.71 -2.94
N MET A 64 2.26 -3.19 -1.92
CA MET A 64 1.56 -2.38 -0.93
C MET A 64 1.98 -2.83 0.46
N VAL A 65 2.53 -1.93 1.27
CA VAL A 65 2.84 -2.18 2.67
C VAL A 65 1.55 -1.95 3.48
N ALA A 66 0.85 -3.03 3.83
CA ALA A 66 -0.43 -2.99 4.54
C ALA A 66 -0.19 -3.08 6.05
N ARG A 67 0.03 -1.91 6.67
CA ARG A 67 0.57 -1.78 8.04
C ARG A 67 -0.38 -2.26 9.13
N GLY A 68 -1.69 -2.14 8.92
CA GLY A 68 -2.72 -2.60 9.86
C GLY A 68 -2.66 -4.12 10.04
N ASP A 69 -2.68 -4.87 8.94
CA ASP A 69 -2.54 -6.34 8.98
C ASP A 69 -1.13 -6.74 9.45
N LEU A 70 -0.09 -6.06 8.96
CA LEU A 70 1.29 -6.36 9.35
C LEU A 70 1.56 -6.13 10.85
N GLY A 71 0.93 -5.13 11.46
CA GLY A 71 1.02 -4.83 12.89
C GLY A 71 0.29 -5.82 13.79
N VAL A 72 -0.58 -6.67 13.22
CA VAL A 72 -1.15 -7.83 13.93
C VAL A 72 -0.19 -9.01 13.91
N GLU A 73 0.56 -9.17 12.83
CA GLU A 73 1.43 -10.33 12.59
C GLU A 73 2.86 -10.15 13.12
N LEU A 74 3.33 -8.90 13.26
CA LEU A 74 4.67 -8.56 13.72
C LEU A 74 4.64 -7.66 14.97
N PRO A 75 5.72 -7.65 15.79
CA PRO A 75 5.88 -6.62 16.82
C PRO A 75 5.80 -5.22 16.21
N LEU A 76 5.08 -4.31 16.87
CA LEU A 76 4.76 -2.97 16.34
C LEU A 76 6.00 -2.18 15.96
N GLU A 77 7.09 -2.34 16.70
CA GLU A 77 8.36 -1.65 16.49
C GLU A 77 9.08 -2.10 15.21
N GLN A 78 8.71 -3.26 14.65
CA GLN A 78 9.28 -3.78 13.40
C GLN A 78 8.58 -3.22 12.15
N VAL A 79 7.31 -2.83 12.26
CA VAL A 79 6.51 -2.37 11.11
C VAL A 79 7.18 -1.20 10.36
N PRO A 80 7.67 -0.14 11.03
CA PRO A 80 8.37 0.95 10.34
C PRO A 80 9.66 0.49 9.63
N ILE A 81 10.37 -0.48 10.19
CA ILE A 81 11.62 -1.02 9.62
C ILE A 81 11.30 -1.79 8.34
N VAL A 82 10.25 -2.60 8.35
CA VAL A 82 9.78 -3.34 7.17
C VAL A 82 9.31 -2.39 6.08
N GLN A 83 8.56 -1.34 6.42
CA GLN A 83 8.14 -0.31 5.46
C GLN A 83 9.34 0.28 4.73
N LYS A 84 10.35 0.78 5.46
CA LYS A 84 11.54 1.40 4.85
C LYS A 84 12.27 0.42 3.94
N ARG A 85 12.48 -0.82 4.39
CA ARG A 85 13.13 -1.87 3.60
C ARG A 85 12.34 -2.19 2.32
N ALA A 86 11.02 -2.29 2.41
CA ALA A 86 10.14 -2.56 1.27
C ALA A 86 10.18 -1.44 0.23
N ILE A 87 10.10 -0.19 0.68
CA ILE A 87 10.20 0.98 -0.20
C ILE A 87 11.57 1.02 -0.89
N GLU A 88 12.66 0.86 -0.15
CA GLU A 88 14.02 0.86 -0.70
C GLU A 88 14.21 -0.23 -1.78
N LEU A 89 13.69 -1.44 -1.52
CA LEU A 89 13.78 -2.55 -2.47
C LEU A 89 12.90 -2.34 -3.70
N ALA A 90 11.66 -1.88 -3.52
CA ALA A 90 10.76 -1.61 -4.63
C ALA A 90 11.34 -0.54 -5.57
N ARG A 91 11.88 0.54 -5.00
CA ARG A 91 12.59 1.58 -5.76
C ARG A 91 13.80 1.05 -6.52
N ARG A 92 14.62 0.19 -5.90
CA ARG A 92 15.76 -0.46 -6.58
C ARG A 92 15.32 -1.31 -7.77
N TRP A 93 14.13 -1.88 -7.73
CA TRP A 93 13.56 -2.65 -8.83
C TRP A 93 12.64 -1.87 -9.77
N ALA A 94 12.55 -0.55 -9.61
CA ALA A 94 11.64 0.30 -10.36
C ALA A 94 10.19 -0.22 -10.33
N LYS A 95 9.77 -0.74 -9.17
CA LYS A 95 8.41 -1.22 -8.90
C LYS A 95 7.68 -0.20 -8.01
N PRO A 96 6.46 0.22 -8.35
CA PRO A 96 5.67 1.11 -7.51
C PRO A 96 5.41 0.50 -6.13
N VAL A 97 5.48 1.34 -5.10
CA VAL A 97 5.16 0.98 -3.71
C VAL A 97 4.10 1.91 -3.12
N ILE A 98 3.06 1.29 -2.54
CA ILE A 98 1.98 1.98 -1.83
C ILE A 98 2.16 1.78 -0.33
N VAL A 99 2.16 2.85 0.45
CA VAL A 99 2.05 2.77 1.91
C VAL A 99 0.58 2.88 2.29
N ALA A 100 0.05 1.87 2.99
CA ALA A 100 -1.38 1.74 3.22
C ALA A 100 -1.72 1.59 4.70
N THR A 101 -2.98 1.93 5.00
CA THR A 101 -3.69 1.81 6.29
C THR A 101 -3.14 2.70 7.40
N GLN A 102 -4.03 3.22 8.25
CA GLN A 102 -3.71 4.03 9.42
C GLN A 102 -2.78 5.23 9.12
N VAL A 103 -2.93 5.84 7.93
CA VAL A 103 -2.15 7.05 7.57
C VAL A 103 -2.73 8.25 8.30
N LEU A 104 -4.06 8.44 8.25
CA LEU A 104 -4.78 9.53 8.92
C LEU A 104 -5.97 8.98 9.74
N GLU A 105 -5.82 7.82 10.38
CA GLU A 105 -6.90 7.02 11.01
C GLU A 105 -7.88 7.85 11.86
N SER A 106 -7.37 8.76 12.70
CA SER A 106 -8.19 9.60 13.59
C SER A 106 -9.19 10.46 12.83
N MET A 107 -8.96 10.70 11.52
CA MET A 107 -9.86 11.46 10.67
C MET A 107 -11.15 10.74 10.29
N ILE A 108 -11.30 9.46 10.64
CA ILE A 108 -12.60 8.77 10.63
C ILE A 108 -13.61 9.54 11.49
N ASP A 109 -13.19 9.99 12.67
CA ASP A 109 -14.04 10.63 13.67
C ASP A 109 -13.70 12.09 13.97
N SER A 110 -12.57 12.59 13.47
CA SER A 110 -12.05 13.95 13.69
C SER A 110 -11.87 14.72 12.38
N PRO A 111 -12.16 16.04 12.32
CA PRO A 111 -11.90 16.84 11.12
C PRO A 111 -10.41 17.16 10.91
N ARG A 112 -9.52 16.74 11.82
CA ARG A 112 -8.07 16.96 11.74
C ARG A 112 -7.30 15.75 12.25
N PRO A 113 -6.14 15.44 11.64
CA PRO A 113 -5.29 14.36 12.10
C PRO A 113 -4.50 14.78 13.33
N THR A 114 -3.94 13.79 14.01
CA THR A 114 -2.91 14.00 15.02
C THR A 114 -1.60 14.45 14.38
N ARG A 115 -0.70 15.00 15.21
CA ARG A 115 0.67 15.33 14.75
C ARG A 115 1.47 14.08 14.34
N ALA A 116 1.18 12.94 14.97
CA ALA A 116 1.84 11.67 14.67
C ALA A 116 1.44 11.18 13.26
N GLU A 117 0.15 11.22 12.93
CA GLU A 117 -0.38 10.84 11.60
C GLU A 117 0.13 11.78 10.50
N ALA A 118 0.16 13.09 10.76
CA ALA A 118 0.74 14.03 9.81
C ALA A 118 2.24 13.74 9.55
N SER A 119 2.98 13.40 10.61
CA SER A 119 4.39 12.99 10.48
C SER A 119 4.54 11.64 9.80
N ASP A 120 3.64 10.68 10.02
CA ASP A 120 3.67 9.36 9.39
C ASP A 120 3.44 9.46 7.88
N CYS A 121 2.42 10.22 7.47
CA CYS A 121 2.14 10.52 6.07
C CYS A 121 3.35 11.18 5.37
N ALA A 122 3.94 12.20 6.00
CA ALA A 122 5.13 12.86 5.46
C ALA A 122 6.33 11.90 5.36
N ASN A 123 6.57 11.07 6.38
CA ASN A 123 7.70 10.13 6.35
C ASN A 123 7.53 9.05 5.28
N ALA A 124 6.30 8.59 4.99
CA ALA A 124 6.07 7.65 3.89
C ALA A 124 6.51 8.25 2.54
N VAL A 125 6.22 9.54 2.30
CA VAL A 125 6.69 10.27 1.11
C VAL A 125 8.21 10.41 1.12
N LEU A 126 8.82 10.82 2.24
CA LEU A 126 10.28 10.97 2.37
C LEU A 126 11.04 9.66 2.18
N ASP A 127 10.47 8.55 2.60
CA ASP A 127 11.02 7.21 2.37
C ASP A 127 11.02 6.85 0.87
N GLY A 128 10.17 7.50 0.09
CA GLY A 128 10.04 7.35 -1.36
C GLY A 128 8.89 6.44 -1.76
N ALA A 129 7.78 6.43 -1.01
CA ALA A 129 6.56 5.79 -1.45
C ALA A 129 5.99 6.48 -2.70
N ASP A 130 5.58 5.69 -3.71
CA ASP A 130 4.95 6.23 -4.93
C ASP A 130 3.49 6.65 -4.70
N ALA A 131 2.86 6.07 -3.68
CA ALA A 131 1.53 6.49 -3.22
C ALA A 131 1.31 6.21 -1.73
N VAL A 132 0.39 6.98 -1.14
CA VAL A 132 -0.18 6.75 0.18
C VAL A 132 -1.68 6.50 0.07
N MET A 133 -2.21 5.56 0.86
CA MET A 133 -3.59 5.08 0.73
C MET A 133 -4.41 5.33 2.00
N LEU A 134 -5.60 5.93 1.81
CA LEU A 134 -6.66 6.04 2.81
C LEU A 134 -7.60 4.83 2.72
N SER A 135 -8.10 4.37 3.86
CA SER A 135 -8.95 3.19 4.01
C SER A 135 -10.30 3.54 4.65
N GLY A 136 -10.41 3.45 5.98
CA GLY A 136 -11.63 3.78 6.72
C GLY A 136 -11.97 5.27 6.64
N GLU A 137 -10.93 6.10 6.57
CA GLU A 137 -11.01 7.55 6.57
C GLU A 137 -11.89 8.10 5.43
N THR A 138 -11.88 7.44 4.25
CA THR A 138 -12.67 7.86 3.09
C THR A 138 -13.87 6.96 2.81
N SER A 139 -13.82 5.68 3.19
CA SER A 139 -14.90 4.73 2.90
C SER A 139 -16.09 4.84 3.86
N VAL A 140 -15.83 5.12 5.13
CA VAL A 140 -16.87 5.18 6.18
C VAL A 140 -16.72 6.37 7.14
N GLY A 141 -15.65 7.16 7.00
CA GLY A 141 -15.34 8.30 7.85
C GLY A 141 -16.34 9.45 7.74
N LYS A 142 -16.40 10.28 8.80
CA LYS A 142 -17.27 11.48 8.88
C LYS A 142 -16.74 12.66 8.05
N TYR A 143 -15.46 12.65 7.72
CA TYR A 143 -14.75 13.76 7.06
C TYR A 143 -13.94 13.31 5.83
N PRO A 144 -14.54 12.59 4.86
CA PRO A 144 -13.79 11.95 3.77
C PRO A 144 -13.13 12.97 2.83
N ILE A 145 -13.78 14.11 2.56
CA ILE A 145 -13.24 15.16 1.69
C ILE A 145 -12.08 15.86 2.38
N GLU A 146 -12.27 16.25 3.64
CA GLU A 146 -11.25 16.94 4.44
C GLU A 146 -10.03 16.06 4.66
N THR A 147 -10.22 14.74 4.78
CA THR A 147 -9.11 13.77 4.85
C THR A 147 -8.29 13.79 3.57
N ILE A 148 -8.93 13.73 2.40
CA ILE A 148 -8.24 13.77 1.09
C ILE A 148 -7.47 15.09 0.94
N GLU A 149 -8.13 16.23 1.21
CA GLU A 149 -7.49 17.54 1.14
C GLU A 149 -6.33 17.69 2.12
N THR A 150 -6.44 17.11 3.32
CA THR A 150 -5.39 17.14 4.33
C THR A 150 -4.19 16.31 3.90
N MET A 151 -4.42 15.10 3.41
CA MET A 151 -3.36 14.24 2.89
C MET A 151 -2.65 14.91 1.72
N ALA A 152 -3.39 15.49 0.77
CA ALA A 152 -2.82 16.22 -0.36
C ALA A 152 -1.91 17.37 0.08
N ARG A 153 -2.35 18.21 1.03
CA ARG A 153 -1.53 19.29 1.59
C ARG A 153 -0.23 18.79 2.26
N ILE A 154 -0.29 17.66 2.96
CA ILE A 154 0.91 17.07 3.59
C ILE A 154 1.90 16.60 2.52
N ILE A 155 1.41 15.90 1.49
CA ILE A 155 2.24 15.41 0.38
C ILE A 155 2.88 16.59 -0.35
N GLU A 156 2.08 17.57 -0.79
CA GLU A 156 2.58 18.76 -1.52
C GLU A 156 3.62 19.54 -0.72
N ALA A 157 3.38 19.74 0.59
CA ALA A 157 4.35 20.41 1.46
C ALA A 157 5.64 19.59 1.61
N THR A 158 5.53 18.27 1.73
CA THR A 158 6.69 17.38 1.88
C THR A 158 7.54 17.36 0.61
N GLU A 159 6.90 17.17 -0.55
CA GLU A 159 7.59 17.13 -1.84
C GLU A 159 8.24 18.48 -2.20
N SER A 160 7.57 19.61 -1.92
CA SER A 160 8.09 20.93 -2.29
C SER A 160 9.20 21.46 -1.38
N GLN A 161 9.33 20.95 -0.15
CA GLN A 161 10.24 21.49 0.85
C GLN A 161 11.37 20.55 1.26
N ALA A 162 11.24 19.25 1.00
CA ALA A 162 12.18 18.23 1.53
C ALA A 162 12.75 17.28 0.47
N LEU A 163 12.31 17.34 -0.79
CA LEU A 163 12.86 16.62 -1.94
C LEU A 163 13.42 17.60 -2.98
#